data_AF-A0A6N4XAH8-F1
#
_entry.id   AF-A0A6N4XAH8-F1
#
_cell.length_a   1.000
_cell.length_b   1.000
_cell.length_c   1.000
_cell.angle_alpha   90.00
_cell.angle_beta   90.00
_cell.angle_gamma   90.00
#
_symmetry.space_group_name_H-M   'P 1'
#
loop_
_entity.id
_entity.type
_entity.pdbx_description
1 polymer ?
#
loop_
_entity_poly.entity_id
_entity_poly.type
_entity_poly.pdbx_seq_one_letter_code
_entity_poly.pdbx_strand_id
1 'polypeptide(L)' 'MIAQKKYCEIVLNDPNILGELIKKMGREMRLQSIESALKRGNASIRRTAAFIETLEYAGYKKEEIIEKEREL' A
#
# COMPACT_ATOMS: atom_id res chain seq x y z
N MET A 1 0.15 -5.02 13.61
CA MET A 1 0.09 -3.84 12.69
C MET A 1 1.44 -3.38 12.09
N ILE A 2 2.59 -4.00 12.44
CA ILE A 2 3.94 -3.55 12.04
C ILE A 2 4.29 -3.92 10.58
N ALA A 3 3.85 -5.09 10.09
CA ALA A 3 4.21 -5.60 8.76
C ALA A 3 3.58 -4.82 7.59
N GLN A 4 2.36 -4.29 7.72
CA GLN A 4 1.77 -3.48 6.66
C GLN A 4 2.33 -2.05 6.58
N LYS A 5 2.98 -1.57 7.65
CA LYS A 5 3.58 -0.24 7.68
C LYS A 5 4.88 -0.19 6.86
N LYS A 6 5.71 -1.24 6.91
CA LYS A 6 6.91 -1.36 6.04
C LYS A 6 6.54 -1.30 4.54
N TYR A 7 5.39 -1.85 4.14
CA TYR A 7 4.97 -1.78 2.73
C TYR A 7 4.54 -0.38 2.31
N CYS A 8 4.00 0.45 3.21
CA CYS A 8 3.79 1.86 2.90
C CYS A 8 5.10 2.61 2.67
N GLU A 9 6.15 2.29 3.44
CA GLU A 9 7.49 2.86 3.26
C GLU A 9 8.14 2.39 1.95
N ILE A 10 8.01 1.10 1.61
CA ILE A 10 8.45 0.56 0.32
C ILE A 10 7.79 1.31 -0.84
N VAL A 11 6.47 1.47 -0.80
CA VAL A 11 5.73 2.19 -1.84
C VAL A 11 6.19 3.65 -1.92
N LEU A 12 6.44 4.33 -0.79
CA LEU A 12 6.90 5.72 -0.80
C LEU A 12 8.32 5.89 -1.34
N ASN A 13 9.18 4.90 -1.14
CA ASN A 13 10.59 4.96 -1.54
C ASN A 13 10.85 4.44 -2.96
N ASP A 14 9.87 3.79 -3.59
CA ASP A 14 9.96 3.32 -4.97
C ASP A 14 8.99 4.11 -5.89
N PRO A 15 9.50 5.03 -6.73
CA PRO A 15 8.67 5.82 -7.64
C PRO A 15 7.84 4.99 -8.64
N ASN A 16 8.32 3.81 -9.05
CA ASN A 16 7.59 2.97 -9.99
C ASN A 16 6.38 2.33 -9.31
N ILE A 17 6.57 1.80 -8.09
CA ILE A 17 5.50 1.21 -7.30
C ILE A 17 4.48 2.29 -6.91
N LEU A 18 4.94 3.48 -6.49
CA LEU A 18 4.06 4.61 -6.18
C LEU A 18 3.25 5.04 -7.40
N GLY A 19 3.89 5.15 -8.57
CA GLY A 19 3.24 5.51 -9.81
C GLY A 19 2.17 4.50 -10.21
N GLU A 20 2.43 3.21 -10.03
CA GLU A 20 1.46 2.15 -10.32
C GLU A 20 0.27 2.18 -9.35
N LEU A 21 0.52 2.41 -8.06
CA LEU A 21 -0.55 2.61 -7.08
C LEU A 21 -1.43 3.80 -7.44
N ILE A 22 -0.82 4.93 -7.81
CA ILE A 22 -1.54 6.15 -8.20
C ILE A 22 -2.44 5.88 -9.42
N LYS A 23 -1.94 5.14 -10.43
CA LYS A 23 -2.75 4.76 -11.61
C LYS A 23 -3.93 3.88 -11.22
N LYS A 24 -3.70 2.85 -10.39
CA LYS A 24 -4.76 1.93 -9.93
C LYS A 24 -5.81 2.62 -9.07
N MET A 25 -5.40 3.59 -8.27
CA MET A 25 -6.29 4.43 -7.44
C MET A 25 -6.96 5.55 -8.23
N GLY A 26 -6.70 5.63 -9.55
CA GLY A 26 -6.72 6.82 -10.42
C GLY A 26 -7.99 7.65 -10.57
N ARG A 27 -9.01 7.49 -9.71
CA ARG A 27 -10.15 8.42 -9.55
C ARG A 27 -10.69 8.52 -8.12
N GLU A 28 -10.30 7.64 -7.21
CA GLU A 28 -10.87 7.57 -5.86
C GLU A 28 -10.16 8.47 -4.85
N MET A 29 -8.87 8.75 -5.07
CA MET A 29 -8.08 9.63 -4.21
C MET A 29 -7.14 10.52 -5.01
N ARG A 30 -6.98 11.77 -4.55
CA ARG A 30 -5.96 12.69 -5.06
C ARG A 30 -4.57 12.18 -4.67
N LEU A 31 -3.56 12.44 -5.50
CA LEU A 31 -2.16 12.05 -5.27
C LEU A 31 -1.65 12.45 -3.88
N GLN A 32 -1.90 13.70 -3.46
CA GLN A 32 -1.54 14.20 -2.13
C GLN A 32 -2.20 13.39 -1.01
N SER A 33 -3.45 12.96 -1.19
CA SER A 33 -4.15 12.13 -0.20
C SER A 33 -3.57 10.72 -0.12
N ILE A 34 -3.14 10.16 -1.26
CA ILE A 34 -2.48 8.84 -1.34
C ILE A 34 -1.16 8.90 -0.57
N GLU A 35 -0.28 9.86 -0.89
CA GLU A 35 0.99 10.03 -0.19
C GLU A 35 0.80 10.26 1.32
N SER A 36 -0.16 11.10 1.68
CA SER A 36 -0.46 11.40 3.09
C SER A 36 -0.98 10.16 3.83
N ALA A 37 -1.77 9.32 3.17
CA ALA A 37 -2.25 8.06 3.72
C ALA A 37 -1.12 7.03 3.89
N LEU A 38 -0.21 6.93 2.91
CA LEU A 38 0.97 6.07 2.99
C LEU A 38 1.92 6.52 4.11
N LYS A 39 2.22 7.81 4.22
CA LYS A 39 3.11 8.38 5.26
C LYS A 39 2.59 8.10 6.68
N ARG A 40 1.27 8.12 6.86
CA ARG A 40 0.61 7.78 8.13
C ARG A 40 0.42 6.28 8.34
N GLY A 41 0.71 5.43 7.34
CA GLY A 41 0.41 4.00 7.38
C GLY A 41 -1.08 3.72 7.58
N ASN A 42 -1.96 4.54 6.97
CA ASN A 42 -3.39 4.50 7.23
C ASN A 42 -3.99 3.13 6.86
N ALA A 43 -4.81 2.56 7.73
CA ALA A 43 -5.49 1.29 7.48
C ALA A 43 -6.47 1.35 6.28
N SER A 44 -6.97 2.53 5.89
CA SER A 44 -7.84 2.66 4.72
C SER A 44 -7.11 2.34 3.42
N ILE A 45 -5.90 2.87 3.22
CA ILE A 45 -5.11 2.64 2.00
C ILE A 45 -4.51 1.22 1.99
N ARG A 46 -4.08 0.70 3.13
CA ARG A 46 -3.47 -0.64 3.23
C ARG A 46 -4.44 -1.78 2.90
N ARG A 47 -5.74 -1.53 3.03
CA ARG A 47 -6.81 -2.51 2.76
C ARG A 47 -7.40 -2.40 1.36
N THR A 48 -6.97 -1.43 0.54
CA THR A 48 -7.48 -1.34 -0.83
C THR A 48 -6.92 -2.48 -1.69
N ALA A 49 -7.76 -3.01 -2.59
CA ALA A 49 -7.31 -3.97 -3.59
C ALA A 49 -6.15 -3.39 -4.42
N ALA A 50 -6.24 -2.10 -4.77
CA ALA A 50 -5.19 -1.38 -5.49
C ALA A 50 -3.83 -1.45 -4.77
N PHE A 51 -3.78 -1.28 -3.45
CA PHE A 51 -2.53 -1.38 -2.69
C PHE A 51 -1.93 -2.78 -2.73
N ILE A 52 -2.76 -3.81 -2.50
CA ILE A 52 -2.33 -5.21 -2.51
C ILE A 52 -1.85 -5.61 -3.91
N GLU A 53 -2.63 -5.30 -4.95
CA GLU A 53 -2.27 -5.61 -6.34
C GLU A 53 -0.99 -4.90 -6.79
N THR A 54 -0.76 -3.66 -6.33
CA THR A 54 0.48 -2.93 -6.66
C THR A 54 1.69 -3.67 -6.09
N LEU A 55 1.59 -4.14 -4.85
CA LEU A 55 2.66 -4.90 -4.21
C LEU A 55 2.85 -6.29 -4.84
N GLU A 56 1.76 -6.97 -5.21
CA GLU A 56 1.82 -8.23 -5.97
C GLU A 56 2.52 -8.02 -7.33
N TYR A 57 2.20 -6.93 -8.05
CA TYR A 57 2.87 -6.57 -9.29
C TYR A 57 4.37 -6.29 -9.11
N ALA A 58 4.74 -5.71 -7.96
CA ALA A 58 6.14 -5.48 -7.59
C ALA A 58 6.87 -6.76 -7.09
N GLY A 59 6.20 -7.92 -7.07
CA GLY A 59 6.79 -9.21 -6.71
C GLY A 59 6.67 -9.61 -5.24
N TYR A 60 5.93 -8.84 -4.42
CA TYR A 60 5.69 -9.18 -3.02
C TYR A 60 4.58 -10.21 -2.89
N LYS A 61 4.74 -11.19 -1.98
CA LYS A 61 3.73 -12.22 -1.78
C LYS A 61 2.55 -11.69 -0.99
N LYS A 62 1.35 -11.98 -1.47
CA LYS A 62 0.08 -11.60 -0.82
C LYS A 62 0.02 -11.98 0.66
N GLU A 63 0.56 -13.15 1.00
CA GLU A 63 0.60 -13.71 2.36
C GLU A 63 1.39 -12.80 3.32
N GLU A 64 2.48 -12.20 2.85
CA GLU A 64 3.33 -11.29 3.63
C GLU A 64 2.70 -9.89 3.74
N ILE A 65 1.96 -9.46 2.71
CA ILE A 65 1.27 -8.16 2.66
C ILE A 65 0.03 -8.16 3.57
N ILE A 66 -0.75 -9.23 3.54
CA ILE A 66 -2.02 -9.33 4.26
C ILE A 66 -1.81 -9.78 5.71
N GLU A 67 -0.62 -10.30 6.06
CA GLU A 67 -0.25 -10.97 7.31
C GLU A 67 -1.32 -10.81 8.39
N LYS A 68 -2.20 -11.82 8.43
CA LYS A 68 -3.44 -11.82 9.23
C LYS A 68 -3.12 -11.34 10.63
N GLU A 69 -3.90 -10.38 11.12
CA GLU A 69 -4.06 -10.17 12.56
C GLU A 69 -4.44 -11.51 13.21
N ARG A 70 -3.43 -12.26 13.64
CA ARG A 70 -3.53 -13.18 14.76
C ARG A 70 -2.68 -12.56 15.84
N GLU A 71 -3.29 -12.43 17.01
CA GLU A 71 -2.76 -11.87 18.27
C GLU A 71 -2.86 -10.32 18.29
N LEU A 72 -3.83 -9.72 18.99
CA LEU A 72 -4.45 -10.06 20.29
C LEU A 72 -5.99 -9.94 20.27
#